data_AF-A0A9X8YU03-F1
#
_entry.id   AF-A0A9X8YU03-F1
#
_cell.length_a   1.000
_cell.length_b   1.000
_cell.length_c   1.000
_cell.angle_alpha   90.00
_cell.angle_beta   90.00
_cell.angle_gamma   90.00
#
_symmetry.space_group_name_H-M   'P 1'
#
loop_
_entity.id
_entity.type
_entity.pdbx_description
1 polymer ?
#
loop_
_entity_poly.entity_id
_entity_poly.type
_entity_poly.pdbx_seq_one_letter_code
_entity_poly.pdbx_strand_id
1 'polypeptide(L)'
;MDFRSINTRNRIFRGFIKVLEEKRFSECTTSDILNYAEISKKTFYNYYKNKQELLEDLENELLVGLWKALETDRAELQKIEINNSTQKIRIAAKSAFNSTLDYCDLHREELVSLLSSNGDISFHNEIVRIANKEFDLRCPHLFNIDPKTCTGPELSTYAVFKIIYVDAIKNALILWLTHYDDMTLTDIKSLTALVQTSSPVELMKILSQKQN
;
A
#
# COMPACT_ATOMS: atom_id res chain seq x y z
N MET A 1 25.82 -3.34 8.94
CA MET A 1 25.94 -3.68 7.51
C MET A 1 26.81 -2.61 6.86
N ASP A 2 27.79 -2.97 6.03
CA ASP A 2 28.73 -2.04 5.37
C ASP A 2 28.00 -1.17 4.31
N PHE A 3 28.37 0.11 4.16
CA PHE A 3 27.82 1.02 3.14
C PHE A 3 27.95 0.45 1.72
N ARG A 4 29.07 -0.22 1.41
CA ARG A 4 29.25 -0.91 0.12
C ARG A 4 28.24 -2.03 -0.10
N SER A 5 27.83 -2.67 0.99
CA SER A 5 26.86 -3.76 0.96
C SER A 5 25.46 -3.26 0.64
N ILE A 6 25.06 -2.15 1.27
CA ILE A 6 23.79 -1.46 1.01
C ILE A 6 23.70 -1.01 -0.46
N ASN A 7 24.75 -0.40 -0.99
CA ASN A 7 24.76 0.06 -2.38
C ASN A 7 24.61 -1.11 -3.37
N THR A 8 25.29 -2.24 -3.11
CA THR A 8 25.17 -3.43 -3.97
C THR A 8 23.77 -4.03 -3.92
N ARG A 9 23.17 -4.16 -2.72
CA ARG A 9 21.81 -4.65 -2.54
C ARG A 9 20.80 -3.79 -3.31
N ASN A 10 20.90 -2.47 -3.20
CA ASN A 10 20.02 -1.54 -3.92
C ASN A 10 20.16 -1.65 -5.44
N ARG A 11 21.37 -1.92 -5.95
CA ARG A 11 21.57 -2.20 -7.38
C ARG A 11 20.89 -3.51 -7.81
N ILE A 12 20.94 -4.54 -6.97
CA ILE A 12 20.24 -5.81 -7.24
C ILE A 12 18.72 -5.58 -7.28
N PHE A 13 18.17 -4.82 -6.33
CA PHE A 13 16.75 -4.45 -6.33
C PHE A 13 16.35 -3.71 -7.59
N ARG A 14 17.07 -2.65 -7.96
CA ARG A 14 16.81 -1.90 -9.20
C ARG A 14 16.87 -2.80 -10.44
N GLY A 15 17.90 -3.65 -10.53
CA GLY A 15 18.03 -4.58 -11.64
C GLY A 15 16.86 -5.56 -11.70
N PHE A 16 16.38 -6.04 -10.54
CA PHE A 16 15.22 -6.93 -10.48
C PHE A 16 13.92 -6.23 -10.90
N ILE A 17 13.69 -5.00 -10.45
CA ILE A 17 12.54 -4.18 -10.87
C ILE A 17 12.54 -3.98 -12.38
N LYS A 18 13.68 -3.68 -13.00
CA LYS A 18 13.80 -3.58 -14.47
C LYS A 18 13.44 -4.86 -15.20
N VAL A 19 13.74 -6.03 -14.64
CA VAL A 19 13.28 -7.29 -15.23
C VAL A 19 11.77 -7.45 -15.14
N LEU A 20 11.15 -7.05 -14.01
CA LEU A 20 9.69 -7.12 -13.82
C LEU A 20 8.92 -6.14 -14.70
N GLU A 21 9.52 -5.04 -15.12
CA GLU A 21 8.95 -4.14 -16.14
C GLU A 21 8.77 -4.85 -17.50
N GLU A 22 9.59 -5.85 -17.82
CA GLU A 22 9.60 -6.52 -19.12
C GLU A 22 8.86 -7.86 -19.16
N LYS A 23 8.90 -8.63 -18.07
CA LYS A 23 8.37 -9.99 -18.05
C LYS A 23 7.88 -10.41 -16.66
N ARG A 24 7.09 -11.48 -16.61
CA ARG A 24 6.52 -11.96 -15.35
C ARG A 24 7.60 -12.56 -14.45
N PHE A 25 7.45 -12.44 -13.13
CA PHE A 25 8.38 -13.02 -12.16
C PHE A 25 8.65 -14.51 -12.40
N SER A 26 7.64 -15.27 -12.81
CA SER A 26 7.76 -16.70 -13.16
C SER A 26 8.78 -16.95 -14.29
N GLU A 27 8.91 -16.00 -15.22
CA GLU A 27 9.78 -16.06 -16.40
C GLU A 27 11.17 -15.44 -16.14
N CYS A 28 11.33 -14.65 -15.07
CA CYS A 28 12.61 -14.05 -14.70
C CYS A 28 13.67 -15.12 -14.39
N THR A 29 14.90 -14.89 -14.81
CA THR A 29 16.06 -15.69 -14.42
C THR A 29 17.02 -14.88 -13.56
N THR A 30 17.84 -15.54 -12.74
CA THR A 30 18.94 -14.85 -12.04
C THR A 30 19.87 -14.16 -13.03
N SER A 31 20.09 -14.74 -14.22
CA SER A 31 20.92 -14.11 -15.26
C SER A 31 20.35 -12.79 -15.76
N ASP A 32 19.02 -12.68 -15.94
CA ASP A 32 18.38 -11.41 -16.31
C ASP A 32 18.70 -10.32 -15.29
N ILE A 33 18.56 -10.65 -14.00
CA ILE A 33 18.78 -9.72 -12.88
C ILE A 33 20.26 -9.30 -12.82
N LEU A 34 21.19 -10.24 -13.00
CA LEU A 34 22.63 -9.96 -13.03
C LEU A 34 23.00 -8.96 -14.13
N ASN A 35 22.38 -9.12 -15.32
CA ASN A 35 22.62 -8.25 -16.47
C ASN A 35 22.13 -6.83 -16.19
N TYR A 36 20.88 -6.67 -15.73
CA TYR A 36 20.32 -5.36 -15.40
C TYR A 36 21.00 -4.68 -14.21
N ALA A 37 21.40 -5.45 -13.20
CA ALA A 37 22.09 -4.91 -12.02
C ALA A 37 23.59 -4.61 -12.29
N GLU A 38 24.13 -5.07 -13.41
CA GLU A 38 25.56 -5.00 -13.78
C GLU A 38 26.49 -5.59 -12.69
N ILE A 39 26.17 -6.79 -12.21
CA ILE A 39 26.96 -7.47 -11.17
C ILE A 39 27.35 -8.90 -11.56
N SER A 40 28.42 -9.40 -10.93
CA SER A 40 28.84 -10.79 -11.14
C SER A 40 27.91 -11.79 -10.44
N LYS A 41 27.82 -13.01 -10.98
CA LYS A 41 27.13 -14.15 -10.36
C LYS A 41 27.60 -14.38 -8.91
N LYS A 42 28.91 -14.32 -8.67
CA LYS A 42 29.51 -14.46 -7.33
C LYS A 42 28.99 -13.36 -6.38
N THR A 43 28.88 -12.13 -6.88
CA THR A 43 28.36 -11.00 -6.08
C THR A 43 26.93 -11.25 -5.67
N PHE A 44 26.05 -11.66 -6.59
CA PHE A 44 24.65 -11.94 -6.27
C PHE A 44 24.49 -13.01 -5.19
N TYR A 45 25.21 -14.12 -5.31
CA TYR A 45 25.11 -15.22 -4.34
C TYR A 45 25.71 -14.91 -2.97
N ASN A 46 26.43 -13.79 -2.81
CA ASN A 46 26.78 -13.30 -1.48
C ASN A 46 25.59 -12.64 -0.75
N TYR A 47 24.53 -12.27 -1.47
CA TYR A 47 23.32 -11.65 -0.93
C TYR A 47 22.13 -12.61 -0.96
N TYR A 48 21.92 -13.32 -2.07
CA TYR A 48 20.73 -14.12 -2.31
C TYR A 48 21.07 -15.45 -2.97
N LYS A 49 20.50 -16.55 -2.45
CA LYS A 49 20.62 -17.91 -2.96
C LYS A 49 19.89 -18.11 -4.29
N ASN A 50 18.86 -17.32 -4.56
CA ASN A 50 18.05 -17.39 -5.78
C ASN A 50 17.17 -16.13 -5.93
N LYS A 51 16.41 -16.05 -7.04
CA LYS A 51 15.47 -14.94 -7.29
C LYS A 51 14.29 -14.88 -6.31
N GLN A 52 13.94 -16.00 -5.66
CA GLN A 52 12.83 -16.07 -4.71
C GLN A 52 13.21 -15.37 -3.40
N GLU A 53 14.39 -15.66 -2.85
CA GLU A 53 14.89 -14.99 -1.64
C GLU A 53 15.08 -13.48 -1.86
N LEU A 54 15.45 -13.07 -3.08
CA LEU A 54 15.50 -11.67 -3.47
C LEU A 54 14.11 -11.00 -3.43
N LEU A 55 13.10 -11.66 -4.02
CA LEU A 55 11.73 -11.18 -4.03
C LEU A 55 11.22 -11.04 -2.60
N GLU A 56 11.38 -12.09 -1.79
CA GLU A 56 10.95 -12.11 -0.39
C GLU A 56 11.61 -10.99 0.44
N ASP A 57 12.90 -10.73 0.25
CA ASP A 57 13.60 -9.64 0.95
C ASP A 57 13.04 -8.25 0.56
N LEU A 58 12.81 -8.02 -0.74
CA LEU A 58 12.20 -6.78 -1.21
C LEU A 58 10.77 -6.61 -0.70
N GLU A 59 9.93 -7.64 -0.82
CA GLU A 59 8.54 -7.62 -0.34
C GLU A 59 8.49 -7.37 1.17
N ASN A 60 9.34 -8.05 1.96
CA ASN A 60 9.39 -7.86 3.40
C ASN A 60 9.82 -6.42 3.77
N GLU A 61 10.79 -5.85 3.07
CA GLU A 61 11.19 -4.45 3.28
C GLU A 61 10.00 -3.49 3.05
N LEU A 62 9.29 -3.68 1.93
CA LEU A 62 8.14 -2.86 1.56
C LEU A 62 6.97 -3.02 2.54
N LEU A 63 6.64 -4.25 2.93
CA LEU A 63 5.54 -4.54 3.85
C LEU A 63 5.84 -4.03 5.26
N VAL A 64 7.08 -4.13 5.73
CA VAL A 64 7.50 -3.60 7.04
C VAL A 64 7.46 -2.08 7.05
N GLY A 65 7.94 -1.43 5.98
CA GLY A 65 7.89 0.03 5.85
C GLY A 65 6.45 0.55 5.75
N LEU A 66 5.61 -0.10 4.95
CA LEU A 66 4.18 0.20 4.85
C LEU A 66 3.47 0.05 6.20
N TRP A 67 3.74 -1.04 6.92
CA TRP A 67 3.17 -1.24 8.25
C TRP A 67 3.55 -0.09 9.18
N LYS A 68 4.84 0.28 9.27
CA LYS A 68 5.30 1.40 10.11
C LYS A 68 4.62 2.72 9.75
N ALA A 69 4.46 3.00 8.46
CA ALA A 69 3.77 4.21 8.01
C ALA A 69 2.29 4.22 8.47
N LEU A 70 1.60 3.09 8.39
CA LEU A 70 0.24 2.93 8.92
C LEU A 70 0.19 3.10 10.44
N GLU A 71 1.20 2.60 11.18
CA GLU A 71 1.31 2.81 12.62
C GLU A 71 1.48 4.29 12.99
N THR A 72 2.33 5.02 12.26
CA THR A 72 2.49 6.46 12.43
C THR A 72 1.17 7.19 12.21
N ASP A 73 0.47 6.90 11.10
CA ASP A 73 -0.81 7.53 10.79
C ASP A 73 -1.87 7.21 11.86
N ARG A 74 -1.94 5.96 12.31
CA ARG A 74 -2.88 5.54 13.36
C ARG A 74 -2.59 6.22 14.70
N ALA A 75 -1.33 6.38 15.07
CA ALA A 75 -0.94 7.10 16.29
C ALA A 75 -1.37 8.57 16.26
N GLU A 76 -1.26 9.24 15.10
CA GLU A 76 -1.78 10.61 14.94
C GLU A 76 -3.31 10.67 15.05
N LEU A 77 -4.01 9.70 14.46
CA LEU A 77 -5.47 9.61 14.56
C LEU A 77 -5.96 9.44 16.00
N GLN A 78 -5.26 8.65 16.83
CA GLN A 78 -5.60 8.44 18.23
C GLN A 78 -5.50 9.70 19.09
N LYS A 79 -4.76 10.73 18.65
CA LYS A 79 -4.69 12.03 19.34
C LYS A 79 -5.93 12.89 19.08
N ILE A 80 -6.73 12.56 18.07
CA ILE A 80 -7.95 13.27 17.73
C ILE A 80 -9.07 12.70 18.61
N GLU A 81 -9.70 13.55 19.42
CA GLU A 81 -10.88 13.15 20.19
C GLU A 81 -12.07 12.96 19.25
N ILE A 82 -12.28 11.73 18.76
CA ILE A 82 -13.36 11.37 17.84
C ILE A 82 -14.59 10.97 18.67
N ASN A 83 -15.68 11.72 18.55
CA ASN A 83 -16.94 11.47 19.26
C ASN A 83 -18.08 11.02 18.31
N ASN A 84 -17.75 10.18 17.32
CA ASN A 84 -18.66 9.72 16.24
C ASN A 84 -19.32 10.85 15.42
N SER A 85 -18.89 12.10 15.57
CA SER A 85 -19.34 13.19 14.70
C SER A 85 -18.75 13.01 13.30
N THR A 86 -19.63 12.94 12.29
CA THR A 86 -19.26 12.90 10.87
C THR A 86 -18.26 14.00 10.50
N GLN A 87 -18.35 15.18 11.13
CA GLN A 87 -17.44 16.29 10.88
C GLN A 87 -16.02 16.00 11.41
N LYS A 88 -15.88 15.37 12.58
CA LYS A 88 -14.57 14.99 13.13
C LYS A 88 -13.95 13.84 12.33
N ILE A 89 -14.75 12.86 11.90
CA ILE A 89 -14.29 11.78 11.02
C ILE A 89 -13.76 12.37 9.69
N ARG A 90 -14.44 13.38 9.14
CA ARG A 90 -13.97 14.12 7.95
C ARG A 90 -12.64 14.84 8.16
N ILE A 91 -12.43 15.44 9.33
CA ILE A 91 -11.15 16.08 9.66
C ILE A 91 -10.05 15.01 9.77
N ALA A 92 -10.31 13.93 10.51
CA ALA A 92 -9.39 12.83 10.70
C ALA A 92 -9.02 12.16 9.36
N ALA A 93 -9.97 12.00 8.45
CA ALA A 93 -9.75 11.39 7.13
C ALA A 93 -8.72 12.16 6.29
N LYS A 94 -8.63 13.49 6.41
CA LYS A 94 -7.65 14.31 5.67
C LYS A 94 -6.19 14.00 6.03
N SER A 95 -5.95 13.49 7.23
CA SER A 95 -4.60 13.12 7.71
C SER A 95 -4.44 11.62 7.92
N ALA A 96 -5.44 10.82 7.56
CA ALA A 96 -5.49 9.39 7.92
C ALA A 96 -4.43 8.54 7.22
N PHE A 97 -3.80 9.04 6.15
CA PHE A 97 -2.85 8.29 5.33
C PHE A 97 -1.62 9.11 4.94
N ASN A 98 -1.24 10.15 5.69
CA ASN A 98 -0.13 11.02 5.29
C ASN A 98 1.18 10.25 5.14
N SER A 99 1.59 9.54 6.19
CA SER A 99 2.83 8.78 6.20
C SER A 99 2.76 7.60 5.22
N THR A 100 1.58 6.97 5.13
CA THR A 100 1.32 5.87 4.19
C THR A 100 1.49 6.32 2.74
N LEU A 101 0.90 7.46 2.38
CA LEU A 101 1.00 8.02 1.03
C LEU A 101 2.43 8.47 0.71
N ASP A 102 3.11 9.12 1.65
CA ASP A 102 4.50 9.54 1.47
C ASP A 102 5.42 8.31 1.29
N TYR A 103 5.18 7.22 2.03
CA TYR A 103 5.89 5.95 1.86
C TYR A 103 5.63 5.30 0.50
N CYS A 104 4.36 5.25 0.08
CA CYS A 104 3.98 4.72 -1.24
C CYS A 104 4.56 5.54 -2.39
N ASP A 105 4.66 6.87 -2.24
CA ASP A 105 5.30 7.74 -3.24
C ASP A 105 6.80 7.46 -3.35
N LEU A 106 7.47 7.31 -2.21
CA LEU A 106 8.90 7.03 -2.13
C LEU A 106 9.29 5.70 -2.80
N HIS A 107 8.45 4.67 -2.66
CA HIS A 107 8.68 3.31 -3.17
C HIS A 107 7.81 2.96 -4.38
N ARG A 108 7.41 3.97 -5.16
CA ARG A 108 6.45 3.83 -6.25
C ARG A 108 6.89 2.81 -7.29
N GLU A 109 8.14 2.87 -7.74
CA GLU A 109 8.65 2.01 -8.84
C GLU A 109 8.55 0.53 -8.44
N GLU A 110 8.95 0.21 -7.22
CA GLU A 110 8.88 -1.13 -6.66
C GLU A 110 7.43 -1.60 -6.48
N LEU A 111 6.58 -0.76 -5.89
CA LEU A 111 5.18 -1.08 -5.63
C LEU A 111 4.39 -1.30 -6.94
N VAL A 112 4.57 -0.44 -7.94
CA VAL A 112 3.91 -0.59 -9.25
C VAL A 112 4.33 -1.89 -9.92
N SER A 113 5.62 -2.20 -9.91
CA SER A 113 6.15 -3.41 -10.53
C SER A 113 5.63 -4.67 -9.85
N LEU A 114 5.63 -4.73 -8.52
CA LEU A 114 5.18 -5.89 -7.75
C LEU A 114 3.66 -6.06 -7.75
N LEU A 115 2.88 -4.97 -7.85
CA LEU A 115 1.42 -5.03 -7.91
C LEU A 115 0.87 -5.20 -9.33
N SER A 116 1.73 -5.18 -10.34
CA SER A 116 1.37 -5.45 -11.73
C SER A 116 1.07 -6.94 -11.97
N SER A 117 0.59 -7.26 -13.18
CA SER A 117 0.47 -8.65 -13.64
C SER A 117 1.81 -9.38 -13.80
N ASN A 118 2.93 -8.64 -13.80
CA ASN A 118 4.28 -9.19 -13.87
C ASN A 118 4.84 -9.53 -12.48
N GLY A 119 4.31 -8.93 -11.42
CA GLY A 119 4.66 -9.28 -10.05
C GLY A 119 4.10 -10.64 -9.62
N ASP A 120 4.28 -10.96 -8.33
CA ASP A 120 3.70 -12.16 -7.73
C ASP A 120 2.40 -11.84 -6.99
N ILE A 121 1.38 -12.71 -7.12
CA ILE A 121 0.06 -12.50 -6.52
C ILE A 121 0.09 -12.50 -4.99
N SER A 122 1.09 -13.15 -4.38
CA SER A 122 1.23 -13.19 -2.93
C SER A 122 1.47 -11.82 -2.33
N PHE A 123 2.20 -10.92 -3.02
CA PHE A 123 2.41 -9.56 -2.55
C PHE A 123 1.09 -8.78 -2.43
N HIS A 124 0.21 -8.88 -3.45
CA HIS A 124 -1.12 -8.28 -3.39
C HIS A 124 -1.93 -8.81 -2.20
N ASN A 125 -1.89 -10.12 -1.97
CA ASN A 125 -2.59 -10.76 -0.86
C ASN A 125 -2.06 -10.27 0.50
N GLU A 126 -0.76 -10.05 0.63
CA GLU A 126 -0.15 -9.50 1.84
C GLU A 126 -0.54 -8.04 2.09
N ILE A 127 -0.63 -7.20 1.04
CA ILE A 127 -1.19 -5.84 1.17
C ILE A 127 -2.64 -5.89 1.64
N VAL A 128 -3.47 -6.76 1.06
CA VAL A 128 -4.86 -6.94 1.49
C VAL A 128 -4.92 -7.38 2.95
N ARG A 129 -4.07 -8.32 3.38
CA ARG A 129 -3.99 -8.78 4.77
C ARG A 129 -3.61 -7.64 5.72
N ILE A 130 -2.61 -6.83 5.36
CA ILE A 130 -2.19 -5.66 6.13
C ILE A 130 -3.32 -4.63 6.23
N ALA A 131 -3.96 -4.29 5.12
CA ALA A 131 -5.03 -3.29 5.09
C ALA A 131 -6.24 -3.72 5.93
N ASN A 132 -6.61 -5.01 5.88
CA ASN A 132 -7.67 -5.57 6.72
C ASN A 132 -7.31 -5.52 8.21
N LYS A 133 -6.06 -5.86 8.57
CA LYS A 133 -5.58 -5.76 9.95
C LYS A 133 -5.57 -4.32 10.43
N GLU A 134 -5.13 -3.39 9.59
CA GLU A 134 -5.10 -1.96 9.91
C GLU A 134 -6.50 -1.42 10.16
N PHE A 135 -7.48 -1.80 9.34
CA PHE A 135 -8.87 -1.42 9.55
C PHE A 135 -9.37 -1.86 10.93
N ASP A 136 -9.12 -3.12 11.32
CA ASP A 136 -9.53 -3.63 12.64
C ASP A 136 -8.89 -2.84 13.79
N LEU A 137 -7.61 -2.42 13.64
CA LEU A 137 -6.93 -1.61 14.65
C LEU A 137 -7.47 -0.18 14.75
N ARG A 138 -7.95 0.39 13.64
CA ARG A 138 -8.54 1.74 13.62
C ARG A 138 -10.00 1.75 14.06
N CYS A 139 -10.72 0.65 13.89
CA CYS A 139 -12.17 0.59 14.07
C CYS A 139 -12.67 1.07 15.45
N PRO A 140 -12.05 0.65 16.58
CA PRO A 140 -12.46 1.10 17.91
C PRO A 140 -12.30 2.62 18.10
N HIS A 141 -11.31 3.22 17.44
CA HIS A 141 -10.99 4.64 17.59
C HIS A 141 -11.80 5.53 16.65
N LEU A 142 -12.07 5.06 15.43
CA LEU A 142 -12.76 5.86 14.41
C LEU A 142 -14.28 5.74 14.49
N PHE A 143 -14.79 4.56 14.87
CA PHE A 143 -16.20 4.22 14.77
C PHE A 143 -16.81 3.74 16.10
N ASN A 144 -16.01 3.62 17.17
CA ASN A 144 -16.43 3.03 18.44
C ASN A 144 -17.01 1.61 18.28
N ILE A 145 -16.46 0.85 17.33
CA ILE A 145 -16.79 -0.55 17.07
C ILE A 145 -15.60 -1.40 17.49
N ASP A 146 -15.80 -2.31 18.45
CA ASP A 146 -14.82 -3.36 18.76
C ASP A 146 -15.12 -4.58 17.87
N PRO A 147 -14.24 -4.95 16.92
CA PRO A 147 -14.49 -6.09 16.03
C PRO A 147 -14.71 -7.41 16.77
N LYS A 148 -14.22 -7.54 18.01
CA LYS A 148 -14.37 -8.74 18.83
C LYS A 148 -15.78 -8.91 19.41
N THR A 149 -16.58 -7.85 19.48
CA THR A 149 -17.94 -7.89 20.02
C THR A 149 -18.99 -8.20 18.95
N CYS A 150 -18.65 -8.05 17.66
CA CYS A 150 -19.54 -8.39 16.55
C CYS A 150 -19.83 -9.90 16.52
N THR A 151 -21.11 -10.28 16.61
CA THR A 151 -21.56 -11.68 16.55
C THR A 151 -22.80 -11.83 15.66
N GLY A 152 -23.08 -13.05 15.20
CA GLY A 152 -24.28 -13.33 14.40
C GLY A 152 -24.38 -12.45 13.14
N PRO A 153 -25.55 -11.85 12.84
CA PRO A 153 -25.74 -10.98 11.67
C PRO A 153 -24.87 -9.72 11.66
N GLU A 154 -24.48 -9.21 12.84
CA GLU A 154 -23.62 -8.03 12.94
C GLU A 154 -22.19 -8.33 12.47
N LEU A 155 -21.70 -9.55 12.69
CA LEU A 155 -20.39 -9.99 12.19
C LEU A 155 -20.34 -9.98 10.66
N SER A 156 -21.40 -10.48 10.00
CA SER A 156 -21.51 -10.44 8.54
C SER A 156 -21.59 -9.00 8.02
N THR A 157 -22.34 -8.13 8.72
CA THR A 157 -22.45 -6.71 8.36
C THR A 157 -21.11 -6.01 8.47
N TYR A 158 -20.40 -6.22 9.59
CA TYR A 158 -19.04 -5.73 9.80
C TYR A 158 -18.09 -6.19 8.70
N ALA A 159 -18.13 -7.48 8.34
CA ALA A 159 -17.30 -8.04 7.29
C ALA A 159 -17.55 -7.36 5.93
N VAL A 160 -18.81 -7.15 5.54
CA VAL A 160 -19.17 -6.45 4.29
C VAL A 160 -18.67 -5.01 4.32
N PHE A 161 -18.89 -4.28 5.41
CA PHE A 161 -18.44 -2.88 5.51
C PHE A 161 -16.92 -2.75 5.51
N LYS A 162 -16.22 -3.67 6.17
CA LYS A 162 -14.76 -3.77 6.14
C LYS A 162 -14.24 -3.98 4.72
N ILE A 163 -14.84 -4.92 3.96
CA ILE A 163 -14.47 -5.17 2.56
C ILE A 163 -14.63 -3.90 1.73
N ILE A 164 -15.80 -3.24 1.81
CA ILE A 164 -16.08 -2.03 1.04
C ILE A 164 -15.06 -0.93 1.36
N TYR A 165 -14.79 -0.70 2.64
CA TYR A 165 -13.87 0.35 3.08
C TYR A 165 -12.43 0.07 2.65
N VAL A 166 -11.94 -1.16 2.89
CA VAL A 166 -10.57 -1.56 2.55
C VAL A 166 -10.35 -1.52 1.04
N ASP A 167 -11.28 -2.06 0.25
CA ASP A 167 -11.15 -2.08 -1.21
C ASP A 167 -11.21 -0.69 -1.82
N ALA A 168 -12.05 0.21 -1.28
CA ALA A 168 -12.13 1.58 -1.79
C ALA A 168 -10.80 2.33 -1.63
N ILE A 169 -10.16 2.23 -0.46
CA ILE A 169 -8.86 2.87 -0.20
C ILE A 169 -7.76 2.19 -1.00
N LYS A 170 -7.67 0.85 -0.94
CA LYS A 170 -6.67 0.06 -1.66
C LYS A 170 -6.71 0.39 -3.16
N ASN A 171 -7.88 0.36 -3.77
CA ASN A 171 -8.03 0.61 -5.20
C ASN A 171 -7.70 2.07 -5.55
N ALA A 172 -8.05 3.05 -4.70
CA ALA A 172 -7.64 4.44 -4.90
C ALA A 172 -6.10 4.58 -4.88
N LEU A 173 -5.43 3.92 -3.94
CA LEU A 173 -3.97 3.93 -3.83
C LEU A 173 -3.30 3.24 -5.02
N ILE A 174 -3.77 2.05 -5.42
CA ILE A 174 -3.24 1.32 -6.59
C ILE A 174 -3.44 2.13 -7.88
N LEU A 175 -4.60 2.76 -8.05
CA LEU A 175 -4.87 3.61 -9.21
C LEU A 175 -3.90 4.80 -9.24
N TRP A 176 -3.70 5.46 -8.12
CA TRP A 176 -2.74 6.57 -8.00
C TRP A 176 -1.29 6.13 -8.22
N LEU A 177 -0.90 4.94 -7.76
CA LEU A 177 0.42 4.40 -8.01
C LEU A 177 0.69 4.20 -9.50
N THR A 178 -0.33 3.73 -10.23
CA THR A 178 -0.25 3.36 -11.65
C THR A 178 -0.51 4.50 -12.63
N HIS A 179 -1.18 5.58 -12.21
CA HIS A 179 -1.56 6.72 -13.07
C HIS A 179 -1.08 8.06 -12.48
N TYR A 180 0.23 8.16 -12.19
CA TYR A 180 0.79 9.31 -11.48
C TYR A 180 0.69 10.63 -12.25
N ASP A 181 0.90 10.60 -13.57
CA ASP A 181 0.90 11.80 -14.41
C ASP A 181 -0.46 12.54 -14.35
N ASP A 182 -1.53 11.82 -13.99
CA ASP A 182 -2.89 12.32 -13.90
C ASP A 182 -3.31 12.71 -12.47
N MET A 183 -2.54 12.32 -11.44
CA MET A 183 -2.96 12.48 -10.04
C MET A 183 -1.77 12.72 -9.09
N THR A 184 -1.68 13.95 -8.57
CA THR A 184 -0.62 14.33 -7.63
C THR A 184 -0.83 13.71 -6.24
N LEU A 185 0.20 13.77 -5.39
CA LEU A 185 0.11 13.38 -3.98
C LEU A 185 -1.01 14.16 -3.24
N THR A 186 -1.22 15.42 -3.58
CA THR A 186 -2.29 16.25 -2.99
C THR A 186 -3.68 15.78 -3.44
N ASP A 187 -3.80 15.35 -4.70
CA ASP A 187 -5.06 14.86 -5.25
C ASP A 187 -5.47 13.55 -4.57
N ILE A 188 -4.55 12.59 -4.41
CA ILE A 188 -4.86 11.33 -3.72
C ILE A 188 -5.12 11.53 -2.22
N LYS A 189 -4.44 12.48 -1.56
CA LYS A 189 -4.75 12.88 -0.16
C LYS A 189 -6.20 13.36 -0.05
N SER A 190 -6.64 14.18 -1.01
CA SER A 190 -8.01 14.69 -1.06
C SER A 190 -9.03 13.59 -1.40
N LEU A 191 -8.71 12.72 -2.36
CA LEU A 191 -9.57 11.64 -2.81
C LEU A 191 -9.79 10.58 -1.73
N THR A 192 -8.73 10.12 -1.08
CA THR A 192 -8.83 9.13 0.01
C THR A 192 -9.71 9.66 1.15
N ALA A 193 -9.56 10.93 1.53
CA ALA A 193 -10.42 11.54 2.54
C ALA A 193 -11.91 11.58 2.12
N LEU A 194 -12.20 11.87 0.85
CA LEU A 194 -13.56 11.85 0.32
C LEU A 194 -14.15 10.45 0.29
N VAL A 195 -13.39 9.47 -0.21
CA VAL A 195 -13.79 8.05 -0.30
C VAL A 195 -14.12 7.47 1.08
N GLN A 196 -13.41 7.90 2.12
CA GLN A 196 -13.67 7.47 3.50
C GLN A 196 -14.95 8.07 4.12
N THR A 197 -15.45 9.19 3.61
CA THR A 197 -16.42 10.04 4.33
C THR A 197 -17.67 10.40 3.54
N SER A 198 -17.76 9.90 2.31
CA SER A 198 -18.85 10.15 1.38
C SER A 198 -19.32 8.84 0.76
N SER A 199 -20.63 8.70 0.59
CA SER A 199 -21.21 7.59 -0.15
C SER A 199 -20.84 7.69 -1.64
N PRO A 200 -20.87 6.57 -2.39
CA PRO A 200 -20.60 6.57 -3.83
C PRO A 200 -21.45 7.58 -4.61
N VAL A 201 -22.71 7.76 -4.24
CA VAL A 201 -23.62 8.73 -4.88
C VAL A 201 -23.18 10.17 -4.64
N GLU A 202 -22.72 10.51 -3.44
CA GLU A 202 -22.20 11.85 -3.14
C GLU A 202 -20.92 12.15 -3.93
N LEU A 203 -20.02 11.17 -4.07
CA LEU A 203 -18.80 11.31 -4.87
C LEU A 203 -19.13 11.62 -6.35
N MET A 204 -20.10 10.91 -6.94
CA MET A 204 -20.53 11.17 -8.32
C MET A 204 -21.17 12.55 -8.50
N LYS A 205 -21.91 13.04 -7.49
CA LYS A 205 -22.46 14.40 -7.50
C LYS A 205 -21.35 15.45 -7.46
N ILE A 206 -20.32 15.27 -6.62
CA ILE A 206 -19.15 16.16 -6.56
C ILE A 206 -18.45 16.20 -7.92
N LEU A 207 -18.26 15.06 -8.58
CA LEU A 207 -17.62 15.00 -9.90
C LEU A 207 -18.46 15.72 -10.96
N SER A 208 -19.78 15.50 -10.99
CA SER A 208 -20.69 16.16 -11.93
C SER A 208 -20.66 17.69 -11.79
N GLN A 209 -20.48 18.20 -10.57
CA GLN A 209 -20.37 19.65 -10.33
C GLN A 209 -19.06 20.26 -10.86
N LYS A 210 -17.97 19.49 -10.95
CA LYS A 210 -16.69 19.96 -11.49
C LYS A 210 -16.64 20.02 -13.02
N GLN A 211 -17.59 19.36 -13.69
CA GLN A 211 -17.68 19.31 -15.16
C GLN A 211 -18.59 20.39 -15.75
N ASN A 212 -19.30 21.13 -14.90
CA ASN A 212 -20.14 22.27 -15.28
C ASN A 212 -19.48 23.58 -14.86
#